data_AF-A0A4Q5PVD2-F1
#
_entry.id   AF-A0A4Q5PVD2-F1
#
_cell.length_a   1.000
_cell.length_b   1.000
_cell.length_c   1.000
_cell.angle_alpha   90.00
_cell.angle_beta   90.00
_cell.angle_gamma   90.00
#
_symmetry.space_group_name_H-M   'P 1'
#
loop_
_entity.id
_entity.type
_entity.pdbx_description
1 polymer ?
#
loop_
_entity_poly.entity_id
_entity_poly.type
_entity_poly.pdbx_seq_one_letter_code
_entity_poly.pdbx_strand_id
1 'polypeptide(L)' 'MPCKVVIAAAGSGKTEMIIQEALNSLDSTLILTYTNENLNVIKDRIIKSRGFLPAHIKLKSWYSFLLKEAVRPYQN' A
#
# COMPACT_ATOMS: atom_id res chain seq x y z
N MET A 1 10.19 -2.79 -12.42
CA MET A 1 10.41 -1.35 -12.13
C MET A 1 11.80 -1.14 -11.53
N PRO A 2 12.54 -0.09 -11.93
CA PRO A 2 13.77 0.30 -11.23
C PRO A 2 13.44 0.82 -9.82
N CYS A 3 14.38 0.69 -8.88
CA CYS A 3 14.23 1.24 -7.53
C CYS A 3 14.13 2.78 -7.61
N LYS A 4 13.07 3.35 -7.00
CA LYS A 4 12.76 4.78 -7.02
C LYS A 4 12.58 5.28 -5.59
N VAL A 5 13.24 6.39 -5.27
CA VAL A 5 13.05 7.13 -4.01
C VAL A 5 12.34 8.44 -4.32
N VAL A 6 11.28 8.74 -3.57
CA VAL A 6 10.50 9.97 -3.73
C VAL A 6 10.57 10.78 -2.45
N ILE A 7 11.15 11.97 -2.52
CA ILE A 7 11.17 12.95 -1.42
C ILE A 7 10.06 13.97 -1.68
N ALA A 8 9.18 14.18 -0.71
CA ALA A 8 8.02 15.04 -0.91
C ALA A 8 7.56 15.71 0.39
N ALA A 9 7.13 16.98 0.31
CA ALA A 9 6.61 17.77 1.42
C ALA A 9 5.16 17.38 1.81
N ALA A 10 4.72 17.73 3.01
CA ALA A 10 3.32 17.52 3.42
C ALA A 10 2.35 18.16 2.40
N GLY A 11 1.21 17.50 2.14
CA GLY A 11 0.24 17.99 1.15
C GLY A 11 0.61 17.79 -0.32
N SER A 12 1.81 17.30 -0.67
CA SER A 12 2.26 17.15 -2.06
C SER A 12 1.63 16.00 -2.85
N GLY A 13 0.55 15.37 -2.35
CA GLY A 13 -0.12 14.27 -3.06
C GLY A 13 0.60 12.91 -3.05
N LYS A 14 1.55 12.65 -2.14
CA LYS A 14 2.29 11.37 -2.06
C LYS A 14 1.40 10.13 -2.07
N THR A 15 0.35 10.15 -1.25
CA THR A 15 -0.57 9.01 -1.13
C THR A 15 -1.32 8.78 -2.44
N GLU A 16 -1.67 9.86 -3.16
CA GLU A 16 -2.33 9.76 -4.45
C GLU A 16 -1.41 9.16 -5.50
N MET A 17 -0.14 9.59 -5.56
CA MET A 17 0.86 9.00 -6.44
C MET A 17 0.96 7.48 -6.24
N ILE A 18 1.11 7.03 -4.98
CA ILE A 18 1.25 5.60 -4.66
C ILE A 18 -0.01 4.82 -5.09
N ILE A 19 -1.20 5.37 -4.85
CA ILE A 19 -2.46 4.74 -5.26
C ILE A 19 -2.54 4.60 -6.78
N GLN A 20 -2.24 5.66 -7.53
CA GLN A 20 -2.29 5.63 -8.99
C GLN A 20 -1.23 4.69 -9.58
N GLU A 21 0.00 4.70 -9.05
CA GLU A 21 1.04 3.75 -9.46
C GLU A 21 0.60 2.30 -9.21
N ALA A 22 -0.02 2.00 -8.06
CA ALA A 22 -0.52 0.67 -7.74
C ALA A 22 -1.71 0.25 -8.63
N LEU A 23 -2.65 1.16 -8.91
CA LEU A 23 -3.82 0.89 -9.75
C LEU A 23 -3.48 0.69 -11.23
N ASN A 24 -2.36 1.25 -11.70
CA ASN A 24 -1.88 1.11 -13.07
C ASN A 24 -0.89 -0.05 -13.24
N SER A 25 -0.50 -0.71 -12.15
CA SER A 25 0.37 -1.88 -12.20
C SER A 25 -0.39 -3.11 -12.68
N LEU A 26 0.25 -3.94 -13.50
CA LEU A 26 -0.23 -5.28 -13.85
C LEU A 26 0.34 -6.34 -12.90
N ASP A 27 1.34 -5.97 -12.10
CA ASP A 27 2.05 -6.88 -11.20
C ASP A 27 1.39 -6.94 -9.82
N SER A 28 1.63 -8.04 -9.10
CA SER A 28 1.28 -8.14 -7.69
C SER A 28 1.96 -7.04 -6.89
N THR A 29 1.17 -6.18 -6.26
CA THR A 29 1.63 -4.94 -5.62
C THR A 29 1.37 -5.00 -4.12
N LEU A 30 2.40 -4.71 -3.32
CA LEU A 30 2.30 -4.59 -1.86
C LEU A 30 2.55 -3.14 -1.45
N ILE A 31 1.56 -2.52 -0.80
CA ILE A 31 1.70 -1.20 -0.18
C ILE A 31 1.90 -1.38 1.32
N LEU A 32 2.98 -0.79 1.83
CA LEU A 32 3.31 -0.76 3.25
C LEU A 32 3.20 0.65 3.80
N THR A 33 2.65 0.78 5.00
CA THR A 33 2.56 2.07 5.72
C THR A 33 2.76 1.86 7.21
N TYR A 34 3.15 2.92 7.93
CA TYR A 34 3.44 2.83 9.35
C TYR A 34 2.17 2.71 10.22
N THR A 35 1.14 3.51 9.93
CA THR A 35 -0.09 3.59 10.73
C THR A 35 -1.25 2.84 10.09
N ASN A 36 -2.14 2.27 10.92
CA ASN A 36 -3.38 1.65 10.44
C ASN A 36 -4.33 2.68 9.83
N GLU A 37 -4.32 3.91 10.33
CA GLU A 37 -5.15 5.00 9.80
C GLU A 37 -4.82 5.30 8.33
N ASN A 38 -3.53 5.46 8.00
CA ASN A 38 -3.12 5.65 6.61
C ASN A 38 -3.49 4.44 5.73
N LEU A 39 -3.44 3.23 6.29
CA LEU A 39 -3.82 2.01 5.57
C LEU A 39 -5.30 2.02 5.19
N ASN A 40 -6.17 2.41 6.13
CA ASN A 40 -7.61 2.56 5.90
C ASN A 40 -7.89 3.66 4.87
N VAL A 41 -7.25 4.83 5.00
CA VAL A 41 -7.38 5.93 4.03
C VAL A 41 -6.97 5.48 2.62
N ILE A 42 -5.89 4.72 2.47
CA ILE A 42 -5.47 4.18 1.16
C ILE A 42 -6.52 3.21 0.62
N LYS A 43 -6.98 2.27 1.46
CA LYS A 43 -8.01 1.29 1.09
C LYS A 43 -9.29 1.96 0.62
N ASP A 44 -9.78 2.93 1.37
CA ASP A 44 -11.03 3.63 1.07
C ASP A 44 -10.91 4.46 -0.20
N ARG A 45 -9.76 5.10 -0.46
CA ARG A 45 -9.51 5.82 -1.70
C ARG A 45 -9.47 4.90 -2.91
N ILE A 46 -8.84 3.72 -2.79
CA ILE A 46 -8.84 2.72 -3.85
C ILE A 46 -10.27 2.25 -4.14
N ILE A 47 -11.03 1.88 -3.11
CA ILE A 47 -12.42 1.43 -3.24
C ILE A 47 -13.29 2.56 -3.82
N LYS A 48 -13.10 3.80 -3.41
CA LYS A 48 -13.81 4.96 -3.97
C LYS A 48 -13.48 5.18 -5.45
N SER A 49 -12.26 4.88 -5.88
CA SER A 49 -11.81 5.06 -7.27
C SER A 49 -12.27 3.93 -8.20
N ARG A 50 -12.25 2.66 -7.75
CA ARG A 50 -12.53 1.49 -8.59
C ARG A 50 -13.81 0.72 -8.23
N GLY A 51 -14.46 1.06 -7.11
CA GLY A 51 -15.60 0.35 -6.54
C GLY A 51 -15.21 -0.85 -5.65
N PHE A 52 -13.95 -1.29 -5.71
CA PHE A 52 -13.44 -2.44 -4.95
C PHE A 52 -11.91 -2.32 -4.76
N LEU A 53 -11.34 -3.17 -3.90
CA LEU A 53 -9.89 -3.33 -3.78
C LEU A 53 -9.42 -4.43 -4.76
N PRO A 54 -8.64 -4.12 -5.80
CA PRO A 54 -8.16 -5.12 -6.75
C PRO A 54 -7.36 -6.22 -6.05
N ALA A 55 -7.59 -7.48 -6.44
CA ALA A 55 -6.99 -8.65 -5.79
C ALA A 55 -5.45 -8.70 -5.88
N HIS A 56 -4.85 -8.05 -6.88
CA HIS A 56 -3.40 -7.95 -7.04
C HIS A 56 -2.77 -6.92 -6.08
N ILE A 57 -3.56 -6.09 -5.39
CA ILE A 57 -3.08 -5.08 -4.44
C ILE A 57 -3.28 -5.60 -3.01
N LYS A 58 -2.17 -5.74 -2.28
CA LYS A 58 -2.17 -6.04 -0.85
C LYS A 58 -1.77 -4.80 -0.05
N LEU A 59 -2.49 -4.56 1.03
CA LEU A 59 -2.20 -3.47 1.99
C LEU A 59 -1.80 -4.09 3.32
N LYS A 60 -0.63 -3.71 3.86
CA LYS A 60 -0.20 -4.12 5.21
C LYS A 60 0.40 -2.95 5.97
N SER A 61 0.20 -2.92 7.28
CA SER A 61 1.01 -2.05 8.13
C SER A 61 2.42 -2.64 8.24
N TRP A 62 3.42 -1.79 8.45
CA TRP A 62 4.81 -2.23 8.64
C TRP A 62 4.92 -3.26 9.77
N TYR A 63 4.21 -3.03 10.88
CA TYR A 63 4.15 -3.98 11.99
C TYR A 63 3.59 -5.35 11.57
N SER A 64 2.44 -5.37 10.89
CA SER A 64 1.84 -6.65 10.46
C SER A 64 2.67 -7.38 9.40
N PHE A 65 3.38 -6.63 8.56
CA PHE A 65 4.33 -7.18 7.60
C PHE A 65 5.50 -7.85 8.33
N LEU A 66 6.20 -7.12 9.22
CA LEU A 66 7.32 -7.70 9.97
C LEU A 66 6.90 -8.89 10.82
N LEU A 67 5.77 -8.79 11.51
CA LEU A 67 5.30 -9.87 12.38
C LEU A 67 5.02 -11.15 11.57
N LYS A 68 4.31 -11.03 10.44
CA LYS A 68 3.89 -12.19 9.64
C LYS A 68 4.97 -12.73 8.70
N GLU A 69 5.89 -11.90 8.23
CA GLU A 69 6.89 -12.31 7.24
C GLU A 69 8.27 -12.56 7.87
N ALA A 70 8.63 -11.85 8.94
CA ALA A 70 9.97 -11.94 9.54
C ALA A 70 9.98 -12.69 10.88
N VAL A 71 8.99 -12.44 11.76
CA VAL A 71 9.02 -13.01 13.12
C VAL A 71 8.34 -14.36 13.20
N ARG A 72 7.14 -14.51 12.60
CA ARG A 72 6.34 -15.74 12.66
C ARG A 72 5.75 -16.08 11.30
N PRO A 73 6.59 -16.53 10.35
CA PRO A 73 6.12 -16.92 9.03
C PRO A 73 5.20 -18.15 9.12
N TYR A 74 4.18 -18.17 8.26
CA TYR A 74 3.23 -19.29 8.07
C TYR A 74 2.27 -19.62 9.22
N GLN A 75 2.18 -18.76 10.25
CA GLN A 75 1.11 -18.88 11.25
C GLN A 75 -0.17 -18.21 10.73
N ASN A 76 -1.08 -19.04 10.21
CA ASN A 76 -2.45 -18.67 9.85
C ASN A 76 -3.38 -18.79 11.07
#